data_AF-A0A5J6Q478-F1
#
_entry.id   AF-A0A5J6Q478-F1
#
_cell.length_a   1.000
_cell.length_b   1.000
_cell.length_c   1.000
_cell.angle_alpha   90.00
_cell.angle_beta   90.00
_cell.angle_gamma   90.00
#
_symmetry.space_group_name_H-M   'P 1'
#
loop_
_entity.id
_entity.type
_entity.pdbx_description
1 polymer ?
#
loop_
_entity_poly.entity_id
_entity_poly.type
_entity_poly.pdbx_seq_one_letter_code
_entity_poly.pdbx_strand_id
1 'polypeptide(L)'
;MESSAEKAAADRGRSGSFGAVVLSSFTTVFLAELGDKTQLATLLLSAESGRPVWVFAGAALALTSSSLVGVLIGRWLSTVLPPERLERMAGVLMVGLGLWLGVQAIGNLLELPS
;
A
#
# COMPACT_ATOMS: atom_id res chain seq x y z
N MET A 1 -18.31 30.76 15.99
CA MET A 1 -18.94 29.44 16.22
C MET A 1 -18.35 28.34 15.33
N GLU A 2 -17.80 28.64 14.15
CA GLU A 2 -17.08 27.66 13.30
C GLU A 2 -15.77 27.13 13.90
N SER A 3 -15.01 27.97 14.61
CA SER A 3 -13.76 27.57 15.28
C SER A 3 -13.96 26.47 16.34
N SER A 4 -15.16 26.36 16.94
CA SER A 4 -15.49 25.29 17.89
C SER A 4 -15.81 23.96 17.21
N ALA A 5 -16.29 23.96 15.96
CA ALA A 5 -16.56 22.75 15.18
C ALA A 5 -15.27 22.14 14.61
N GLU A 6 -14.31 22.99 14.22
CA GLU A 6 -12.98 22.58 13.76
C GLU A 6 -12.15 21.94 14.90
N LYS A 7 -12.22 22.53 16.11
CA LYS A 7 -11.57 22.00 17.31
C LYS A 7 -12.18 20.68 17.79
N ALA A 8 -13.48 20.48 17.59
CA ALA A 8 -14.18 19.23 17.89
C ALA A 8 -13.92 18.12 16.84
N ALA A 9 -13.58 18.48 15.60
CA ALA A 9 -13.12 17.53 14.59
C ALA A 9 -11.67 17.07 14.85
N ALA A 10 -10.83 17.96 15.36
CA ALA A 10 -9.43 17.67 15.71
C ALA A 10 -9.25 16.83 16.99
N ASP A 11 -10.21 16.88 17.93
CA ASP A 11 -10.11 16.20 19.23
C ASP A 11 -10.61 14.74 19.22
N ARG A 12 -11.26 14.28 18.13
CA ARG A 12 -11.68 12.88 17.97
C ARG A 12 -10.53 11.89 17.75
N GLY A 13 -9.29 12.37 17.62
CA GLY A 13 -8.13 11.54 17.24
C GLY A 13 -7.18 11.14 18.37
N ARG A 14 -7.36 11.60 19.62
CA ARG A 14 -6.24 11.59 20.60
C ARG A 14 -6.30 10.56 21.73
N SER A 15 -7.23 9.62 21.65
CA SER A 15 -7.08 8.31 22.29
C SER A 15 -7.59 7.26 21.33
N GLY A 16 -6.82 7.04 20.26
CA GLY A 16 -7.02 5.85 19.44
C GLY A 16 -6.76 4.65 20.33
N SER A 17 -7.83 4.02 20.84
CA SER A 17 -7.76 2.65 21.32
C SER A 17 -6.91 1.87 20.32
N PHE A 18 -5.99 1.01 20.78
CA PHE A 18 -5.17 0.19 19.90
C PHE A 18 -6.01 -0.49 18.80
N GLY A 19 -7.25 -0.90 19.15
CA GLY A 19 -8.21 -1.43 18.19
C GLY A 19 -8.65 -0.44 17.10
N ALA A 20 -8.79 0.85 17.41
CA ALA A 20 -9.09 1.88 16.42
C ALA A 20 -7.92 2.10 15.44
N VAL A 21 -6.68 2.07 15.94
CA VAL A 21 -5.48 2.16 15.09
C VAL A 21 -5.40 0.96 14.16
N VAL A 22 -5.48 -0.26 14.71
CA VAL A 22 -5.48 -1.50 13.92
C VAL A 22 -6.60 -1.51 12.87
N LEU A 23 -7.83 -1.17 13.26
CA LEU A 23 -8.97 -1.18 12.35
C LEU A 23 -8.81 -0.14 11.23
N SER A 24 -8.39 1.07 11.56
CA SER A 24 -8.18 2.13 10.55
C SER A 24 -7.08 1.75 9.55
N SER A 25 -5.92 1.30 10.02
CA SER A 25 -4.82 0.87 9.16
C SER A 25 -5.21 -0.35 8.33
N PHE A 26 -5.90 -1.33 8.92
CA PHE A 26 -6.41 -2.49 8.20
C PHE A 26 -7.37 -2.07 7.09
N THR A 27 -8.39 -1.26 7.40
CA THR A 27 -9.37 -0.83 6.39
C THR A 27 -8.72 -0.02 5.27
N THR A 28 -7.83 0.91 5.58
CA THR A 28 -7.14 1.72 4.56
C THR A 28 -6.27 0.84 3.64
N VAL A 29 -5.45 -0.04 4.22
CA VAL A 29 -4.58 -0.94 3.44
C VAL A 29 -5.40 -1.95 2.66
N PHE A 30 -6.43 -2.54 3.27
CA PHE A 30 -7.32 -3.49 2.61
C PHE A 30 -7.98 -2.86 1.39
N LEU A 31 -8.55 -1.65 1.51
CA LEU A 31 -9.17 -0.96 0.39
C LEU A 31 -8.17 -0.60 -0.72
N ALA A 32 -6.94 -0.23 -0.36
CA ALA A 32 -5.88 0.10 -1.31
C ALA A 32 -5.36 -1.13 -2.08
N GLU A 33 -5.34 -2.30 -1.43
CA GLU A 33 -4.77 -3.54 -1.96
C GLU A 33 -5.82 -4.49 -2.55
N LEU A 34 -7.13 -4.20 -2.37
CA LEU A 34 -8.23 -5.04 -2.84
C LEU A 34 -8.15 -5.27 -4.36
N GLY A 35 -7.98 -6.53 -4.76
CA GLY A 35 -7.89 -6.90 -6.17
C GLY A 35 -6.50 -6.74 -6.78
N ASP A 36 -5.46 -6.57 -5.97
CA ASP A 36 -4.09 -6.59 -6.47
C ASP A 36 -3.72 -7.95 -7.10
N LYS A 37 -2.80 -7.90 -8.06
CA LYS A 37 -2.27 -9.08 -8.78
C LYS A 37 -1.73 -10.13 -7.81
N THR A 38 -1.17 -9.72 -6.67
CA THR A 38 -0.67 -10.62 -5.64
C THR A 38 -1.80 -11.43 -4.99
N GLN A 39 -3.00 -10.84 -4.84
CA GLN A 39 -4.17 -11.55 -4.30
C GLN A 39 -4.65 -12.62 -5.28
N LEU A 40 -4.76 -12.30 -6.58
CA LEU A 40 -5.13 -13.28 -7.62
C LEU A 40 -4.10 -14.41 -7.71
N ALA A 41 -2.80 -14.10 -7.66
CA ALA A 41 -1.74 -15.11 -7.66
C ALA A 41 -1.83 -16.03 -6.43
N THR A 42 -2.11 -15.48 -5.25
CA THR A 42 -2.28 -16.27 -4.01
C THR A 42 -3.54 -17.15 -4.09
N LEU A 43 -4.63 -16.64 -4.67
CA LEU A 43 -5.89 -17.38 -4.85
C LEU A 43 -5.70 -18.56 -5.82
N LEU A 44 -5.03 -18.31 -6.96
CA LEU A 44 -4.69 -19.35 -7.94
C LEU A 44 -3.76 -20.41 -7.34
N LEU A 45 -2.70 -19.99 -6.64
CA LEU A 45 -1.77 -20.90 -5.98
C LEU A 45 -2.47 -21.73 -4.89
N SER A 46 -3.41 -21.13 -4.16
CA SER A 46 -4.24 -21.83 -3.18
C SER A 46 -5.18 -22.85 -3.84
N ALA A 47 -5.73 -22.53 -5.01
CA ALA A 47 -6.58 -23.42 -5.78
C ALA A 47 -5.78 -24.60 -6.38
N GLU A 48 -4.57 -24.35 -6.88
CA GLU A 48 -3.71 -25.36 -7.51
C GLU A 48 -3.07 -26.30 -6.49
N SER A 49 -2.56 -25.77 -5.37
CA SER A 49 -1.85 -26.57 -4.36
C SER A 49 -2.74 -27.48 -3.52
N GLY A 50 -4.06 -27.24 -3.49
CA GLY A 50 -5.01 -27.94 -2.63
C GLY A 50 -4.73 -27.77 -1.12
N ARG A 51 -3.81 -26.87 -0.74
CA ARG A 51 -3.28 -26.71 0.63
C ARG A 51 -3.36 -25.23 1.06
N PRO A 52 -4.58 -24.69 1.25
CA PRO A 52 -4.81 -23.25 1.45
C PRO A 52 -4.06 -22.68 2.67
N VAL A 53 -3.94 -23.45 3.76
CA VAL A 53 -3.26 -23.01 4.99
C VAL A 53 -1.76 -22.75 4.75
N TRP A 54 -1.12 -23.58 3.92
CA TRP A 54 0.31 -23.44 3.63
C TRP A 54 0.58 -22.29 2.68
N VAL A 55 -0.30 -22.08 1.70
CA VAL A 55 -0.25 -20.91 0.82
C VAL A 55 -0.46 -19.62 1.61
N PHE A 56 -1.43 -19.60 2.53
CA PHE A 56 -1.62 -18.47 3.43
C PHE A 56 -0.37 -18.18 4.26
N ALA A 57 0.22 -19.19 4.90
CA ALA A 57 1.43 -19.01 5.70
C ALA A 57 2.61 -18.49 4.85
N GLY A 58 2.80 -19.03 3.64
CA GLY A 58 3.83 -18.57 2.71
C GLY A 58 3.62 -17.12 2.25
N ALA A 59 2.40 -16.77 1.86
CA ALA A 59 2.04 -15.40 1.46
C ALA A 59 2.18 -14.41 2.61
N ALA A 60 1.74 -14.78 3.82
CA ALA A 60 1.89 -13.96 5.01
C ALA A 60 3.37 -13.73 5.37
N LEU A 61 4.21 -14.77 5.28
CA LEU A 61 5.65 -14.64 5.49
C LEU A 61 6.32 -13.77 4.43
N ALA A 62 5.94 -13.92 3.16
CA ALA A 62 6.46 -13.10 2.07
C ALA A 62 6.11 -11.63 2.27
N LEU A 63 4.85 -11.32 2.60
CA LEU A 63 4.38 -9.95 2.84
C LEU A 63 5.05 -9.34 4.06
N THR A 64 5.15 -10.10 5.17
CA THR A 64 5.81 -9.63 6.40
C THR A 64 7.29 -9.36 6.16
N SER A 65 7.98 -10.25 5.43
CA SER A 65 9.39 -10.08 5.09
C SER A 65 9.61 -8.87 4.18
N SER A 66 8.77 -8.71 3.16
CA SER A 66 8.81 -7.56 2.25
C SER A 66 8.59 -6.24 3.02
N SER A 67 7.57 -6.21 3.88
CA SER A 67 7.27 -5.05 4.72
C SER A 67 8.43 -4.74 5.68
N LEU A 68 9.02 -5.75 6.29
CA LEU A 68 10.16 -5.58 7.20
C LEU A 68 11.36 -4.95 6.47
N VAL A 69 11.70 -5.45 5.28
CA VAL A 69 12.75 -4.88 4.43
C VAL A 69 12.42 -3.44 4.06
N GLY A 70 11.19 -3.16 3.65
CA GLY A 70 10.73 -1.82 3.32
C GLY A 70 10.86 -0.85 4.49
N VAL A 71 10.47 -1.26 5.71
CA VAL A 71 10.60 -0.45 6.93
C VAL A 71 12.06 -0.24 7.31
N LEU A 72 12.92 -1.26 7.21
CA LEU A 72 14.35 -1.15 7.48
C LEU A 72 15.01 -0.13 6.54
N ILE A 73 14.76 -0.25 5.24
CA ILE A 73 15.28 0.68 4.22
C ILE A 73 14.71 2.08 4.45
N GLY A 74 13.41 2.21 4.67
CA GLY A 74 12.75 3.50 4.92
C GLY A 74 13.29 4.20 6.17
N ARG A 75 13.51 3.44 7.26
CA ARG A 75 14.16 3.96 8.48
C ARG A 75 15.59 4.39 8.25
N TRP A 76 16.37 3.61 7.50
CA TRP A 76 17.74 4.00 7.16
C TRP A 76 17.73 5.28 6.31
N LEU A 77 16.88 5.34 5.30
CA LEU A 77 16.79 6.47 4.39
C LEU A 77 16.32 7.76 5.08
N SER A 78 15.44 7.65 6.08
CA SER A 78 15.02 8.80 6.89
C SER A 78 16.10 9.35 7.83
N THR A 79 17.15 8.57 8.12
CA THR A 79 18.33 9.08 8.86
C THR A 79 19.32 9.82 7.96
N VAL A 80 19.31 9.54 6.65
CA VAL A 80 20.26 10.09 5.67
C VAL A 80 19.67 11.31 4.95
N LEU A 81 18.36 11.32 4.69
CA LEU A 81 17.68 12.34 3.90
C LEU A 81 16.66 13.13 4.74
N PRO A 82 16.55 14.46 4.51
CA PRO A 82 15.46 15.26 5.06
C PRO A 82 14.10 14.73 4.57
N PRO A 83 13.06 14.69 5.43
CA PRO A 83 11.75 14.15 5.08
C PRO A 83 11.11 14.85 3.88
N GLU A 84 11.33 16.16 3.72
CA GLU A 84 10.76 16.94 2.60
C GLU A 84 11.32 16.50 1.24
N ARG A 85 12.59 16.07 1.21
CA ARG A 85 13.20 15.53 -0.02
C ARG A 85 12.67 14.15 -0.33
N LEU A 86 12.49 13.32 0.70
CA LEU A 86 11.97 11.97 0.56
C LEU A 86 10.54 11.97 0.00
N GLU A 87 9.67 12.82 0.54
CA GLU A 87 8.28 13.00 0.06
C GLU A 87 8.25 13.49 -1.39
N ARG A 88 9.08 14.49 -1.73
CA ARG A 88 9.15 15.01 -3.10
C ARG A 88 9.63 13.95 -4.08
N MET A 89 10.65 13.17 -3.72
CA MET A 89 11.14 12.07 -4.56
C MET A 89 10.08 10.99 -4.75
N ALA A 90 9.38 10.59 -3.68
CA ALA A 90 8.29 9.62 -3.77
C ALA A 90 7.16 10.11 -4.69
N GLY A 91 6.76 11.38 -4.56
CA GLY A 91 5.74 11.99 -5.43
C GLY A 91 6.16 12.04 -6.90
N VAL A 92 7.39 12.48 -7.19
CA VAL A 92 7.92 12.51 -8.57
C VAL A 92 7.98 11.11 -9.17
N LEU A 93 8.46 10.13 -8.39
CA LEU A 93 8.55 8.75 -8.83
C LEU A 93 7.15 8.17 -9.10
N MET A 94 6.17 8.48 -8.26
CA MET A 94 4.80 8.00 -8.43
C MET A 94 4.11 8.60 -9.67
N VAL A 95 4.27 9.90 -9.91
CA VAL A 95 3.78 10.54 -11.13
C VAL A 95 4.48 9.97 -12.37
N GLY A 96 5.80 9.79 -12.30
CA GLY A 96 6.59 9.22 -13.40
C GLY A 96 6.14 7.80 -13.76
N LEU A 97 5.99 6.92 -12.76
CA LEU A 97 5.48 5.56 -12.95
C LEU A 97 4.04 5.56 -13.47
N GLY A 98 3.18 6.43 -12.94
CA GLY A 98 1.79 6.56 -13.40
C GLY A 98 1.70 6.99 -14.87
N LEU A 99 2.49 7.97 -15.28
CA LEU A 99 2.58 8.40 -16.69
C LEU A 99 3.12 7.28 -17.58
N TRP A 100 4.18 6.60 -17.14
CA TRP A 100 4.76 5.47 -17.89
C TRP A 100 3.75 4.34 -18.09
N LEU A 101 3.08 3.91 -17.01
CA LEU A 101 2.05 2.88 -17.06
C LEU A 101 0.87 3.32 -17.92
N GLY A 102 0.47 4.59 -17.85
CA GLY A 102 -0.58 5.16 -18.69
C GLY A 102 -0.22 5.11 -20.17
N VAL A 103 0.99 5.54 -20.54
CA VAL A 103 1.47 5.48 -21.92
C VAL A 103 1.59 4.03 -22.40
N GLN A 104 2.10 3.12 -21.56
CA GLN A 104 2.18 1.69 -21.88
C GLN A 104 0.79 1.08 -22.09
N ALA A 105 -0.18 1.41 -21.24
CA ALA A 105 -1.56 0.93 -21.36
C ALA A 105 -2.24 1.46 -22.63
N ILE A 106 -2.01 2.73 -22.97
CA ILE A 106 -2.54 3.35 -24.20
C ILE A 106 -1.87 2.76 -25.44
N GLY A 107 -0.55 2.55 -25.42
CA GLY A 107 0.19 1.89 -26.51
C GLY A 107 -0.34 0.48 -26.77
N ASN A 108 -0.47 -0.33 -25.72
CA ASN A 108 -1.05 -1.67 -25.81
C ASN A 108 -2.52 -1.67 -26.29
N LEU A 109 -3.25 -0.56 -26.15
CA LEU A 109 -4.65 -0.43 -26.59
C LEU A 109 -4.79 0.07 -28.04
N LEU A 110 -3.86 0.93 -28.48
CA LEU A 110 -3.81 1.49 -29.85
C LEU A 110 -3.11 0.54 -30.84
N GLU A 111 -2.22 -0.31 -30.36
CA GLU A 111 -1.75 -1.50 -31.09
C GLU A 111 -2.91 -2.49 -31.16
N LEU A 112 -3.81 -2.29 -32.12
CA LEU A 112 -4.84 -3.28 -32.46
C LEU A 112 -4.15 -4.63 -32.68
N PRO A 113 -4.71 -5.74 -32.14
CA PRO A 113 -4.13 -7.06 -32.27
C PRO A 113 -3.90 -7.37 -33.75
N SER A 114 -2.64 -7.44 -34.16
CA SER A 114 -2.22 -8.01 -35.45
C SER A 114 -2.18 -9.52 -35.34
#